data_AF-A0A936Q7N3-F1
#
_entry.id   AF-A0A936Q7N3-F1
#
_cell.length_a   1.000
_cell.length_b   1.000
_cell.length_c   1.000
_cell.angle_alpha   90.00
_cell.angle_beta   90.00
_cell.angle_gamma   90.00
#
_symmetry.space_group_name_H-M   'P 1'
#
loop_
_entity.id
_entity.type
_entity.pdbx_description
1 polymer ?
#
loop_
_entity_poly.entity_id
_entity_poly.type
_entity_poly.pdbx_seq_one_letter_code
_entity_poly.pdbx_strand_id
1 'polypeptide(L)'
;MVPLLAGPGSSGTAGPAFAYDPDFRPDLPAGAVRGDPRRQLFCCEVPRYFYVDVDRTCRDCGAPFVFSAREQKHWYETLGFRLDASAVRCLPCRRAYRRDKGIARALADASRALAEAPLHPPAVLAYARAAVAHAERFGHAPLDGAVAALRALRRHAPSVVEAIYLEGRCAEAAGRPRRAAARYERFLAVAPPRGNAAFARDTRARLARLVAARGSSGRTLSR
;
A
#
# COMPACT_ATOMS: atom_id res chain seq x y z
N MET A 1 -43.56 6.74 10.94
CA MET A 1 -44.30 7.91 10.42
C MET A 1 -43.85 9.12 11.20
N VAL A 2 -43.09 10.02 10.58
CA VAL A 2 -42.71 11.32 11.17
C VAL A 2 -43.67 12.36 10.58
N PRO A 3 -44.28 13.26 11.38
CA PRO A 3 -45.27 14.18 10.85
C PRO A 3 -44.58 15.31 10.07
N LEU A 4 -45.04 15.55 8.84
CA LEU A 4 -44.75 16.78 8.09
C LEU A 4 -45.50 17.93 8.76
N LEU A 5 -44.78 18.97 9.20
CA LEU A 5 -45.38 20.27 9.53
C LEU A 5 -45.52 21.09 8.26
N ALA A 6 -46.75 21.46 7.91
CA ALA A 6 -47.08 22.32 6.78
C ALA A 6 -47.20 23.79 7.24
N GLY A 7 -46.51 24.70 6.55
CA GLY A 7 -46.73 26.16 6.63
C GLY A 7 -47.29 26.70 5.30
N PRO A 8 -48.03 27.83 5.29
CA PRO A 8 -48.77 28.26 4.11
C PRO A 8 -48.03 29.28 3.22
N GLY A 9 -48.15 29.09 1.89
CA GLY A 9 -48.01 30.09 0.80
C GLY A 9 -46.60 30.63 0.50
N SER A 10 -46.12 30.81 -0.74
CA SER A 10 -46.73 30.87 -2.07
C SER A 10 -45.67 30.72 -3.18
N SER A 11 -46.10 30.15 -4.31
CA SER A 11 -45.57 30.30 -5.69
C SER A 11 -44.08 30.04 -5.98
N GLY A 12 -43.82 28.92 -6.66
CA GLY A 12 -42.55 28.64 -7.33
C GLY A 12 -42.28 27.13 -7.37
N THR A 13 -42.62 26.48 -8.47
CA THR A 13 -42.42 25.05 -8.73
C THR A 13 -40.91 24.75 -8.81
N ALA A 14 -40.31 24.43 -7.66
CA ALA A 14 -39.18 23.54 -7.53
C ALA A 14 -39.61 22.50 -6.49
N GLY A 15 -39.59 21.21 -6.84
CA GLY A 15 -39.83 20.14 -5.85
C GLY A 15 -38.90 20.34 -4.64
N PRO A 16 -39.29 19.91 -3.43
CA PRO A 16 -38.56 20.27 -2.22
C PRO A 16 -37.10 19.88 -2.39
N ALA A 17 -36.21 20.86 -2.48
CA ALA A 17 -34.82 20.66 -2.12
C ALA A 17 -34.87 19.98 -0.75
N PHE A 18 -34.24 18.82 -0.59
CA PHE A 18 -34.21 18.07 0.67
C PHE A 18 -33.80 19.02 1.80
N ALA A 19 -34.78 19.63 2.47
CA ALA A 19 -34.56 20.63 3.48
C ALA A 19 -34.17 19.87 4.74
N TYR A 20 -32.95 20.09 5.21
CA TYR A 20 -32.48 19.58 6.48
C TYR A 20 -32.17 20.76 7.38
N ASP A 21 -32.47 20.62 8.66
CA ASP A 21 -32.09 21.60 9.67
C ASP A 21 -30.71 21.19 10.23
N PRO A 22 -29.62 21.96 9.99
CA PRO A 22 -28.29 21.64 10.50
C PRO A 22 -28.20 21.73 12.04
N ASP A 23 -29.16 22.39 12.70
CA ASP A 23 -29.24 22.54 14.14
C ASP A 23 -30.21 21.56 14.80
N PHE A 24 -30.89 20.73 14.01
CA PHE A 24 -31.73 19.66 14.53
C PHE A 24 -30.90 18.68 15.37
N ARG A 25 -31.33 18.48 16.62
CA ARG A 25 -30.66 17.62 17.60
C ARG A 25 -31.62 16.53 18.06
N PRO A 26 -31.75 15.41 17.31
CA PRO A 26 -32.53 14.27 17.76
C PRO A 26 -31.86 13.59 18.95
N ASP A 27 -32.65 12.91 19.77
CA ASP A 27 -32.16 12.08 20.87
C ASP A 27 -31.12 11.06 20.38
N LEU A 28 -30.07 10.83 21.19
CA LEU A 28 -29.01 9.88 20.85
C LEU A 28 -29.39 8.49 21.38
N PRO A 29 -29.44 7.47 20.51
CA PRO A 29 -29.43 6.08 20.97
C PRO A 29 -28.18 5.77 21.79
N ALA A 30 -28.26 4.78 22.67
CA ALA A 30 -27.11 4.30 23.43
C ALA A 30 -25.97 3.86 22.49
N GLY A 31 -24.75 4.31 22.77
CA GLY A 31 -23.56 4.01 21.96
C GLY A 31 -23.43 4.82 20.66
N ALA A 32 -24.43 5.64 20.30
CA ALA A 32 -24.34 6.50 19.13
C ALA A 32 -23.36 7.67 19.33
N VAL A 33 -22.76 8.14 18.24
CA VAL A 33 -21.86 9.29 18.22
C VAL A 33 -22.52 10.43 17.47
N ARG A 34 -22.56 11.63 18.07
CA ARG A 34 -23.13 12.83 17.43
C ARG A 34 -22.43 13.16 16.10
N GLY A 35 -23.21 13.32 15.04
CA GLY A 35 -22.76 13.83 13.75
C GLY A 35 -22.91 15.35 13.66
N ASP A 36 -22.05 15.97 12.87
CA ASP A 36 -22.16 17.39 12.50
C ASP A 36 -22.53 17.50 11.02
N PRO A 37 -23.79 17.82 10.67
CA PRO A 37 -24.25 17.98 9.29
C PRO A 37 -23.41 18.94 8.46
N ARG A 38 -22.82 19.97 9.08
CA ARG A 38 -22.05 21.02 8.39
C ARG A 38 -20.70 20.53 7.89
N ARG A 39 -20.24 19.39 8.39
CA ARG A 39 -18.95 18.78 8.05
C ARG A 39 -19.08 17.59 7.10
N GLN A 40 -20.30 17.28 6.65
CA GLN A 40 -20.58 16.10 5.84
C GLN A 40 -20.70 16.48 4.37
N LEU A 41 -20.11 15.67 3.49
CA LEU A 41 -20.33 15.78 2.05
C LEU A 41 -21.44 14.83 1.61
N PHE A 42 -22.52 15.37 1.05
CA PHE A 42 -23.67 14.59 0.57
C PHE A 42 -24.33 15.26 -0.63
N CYS A 43 -24.90 14.47 -1.53
CA CYS A 43 -25.64 14.96 -2.71
C CYS A 43 -27.09 14.47 -2.75
N CYS A 44 -27.28 13.26 -2.25
CA CYS A 44 -28.41 12.41 -2.63
C CYS A 44 -29.01 11.72 -1.39
N GLU A 45 -28.40 11.93 -0.22
CA GLU A 45 -28.84 11.50 1.10
C GLU A 45 -28.96 12.74 1.99
N VAL A 46 -29.80 12.67 3.03
CA VAL A 46 -29.82 13.67 4.11
C VAL A 46 -28.59 13.49 5.02
N PRO A 47 -28.11 14.55 5.68
CA PRO A 47 -26.99 14.43 6.60
C PRO A 47 -27.33 13.53 7.78
N ARG A 48 -26.30 12.89 8.32
CA ARG A 48 -26.40 12.03 9.51
C ARG A 48 -26.25 12.88 10.77
N TYR A 49 -27.32 13.02 11.54
CA TYR A 49 -27.30 13.70 12.85
C TYR A 49 -26.56 12.91 13.94
N PHE A 50 -26.43 11.60 13.76
CA PHE A 50 -25.63 10.71 14.59
C PHE A 50 -25.18 9.50 13.78
N TYR A 51 -24.16 8.82 14.27
CA TYR A 51 -23.66 7.56 13.75
C TYR A 51 -23.89 6.47 14.78
N VAL A 52 -24.20 5.26 14.32
CA VAL A 52 -24.31 4.04 15.13
C VAL A 52 -23.34 3.01 14.58
N ASP A 53 -22.90 2.06 15.40
CA ASP A 53 -22.08 0.96 14.92
C ASP A 53 -22.84 0.17 13.84
N VAL A 54 -22.15 -0.17 12.74
CA VAL A 54 -22.74 -0.91 11.63
C VAL A 54 -21.90 -2.16 11.36
N ASP A 55 -22.53 -3.32 11.50
CA ASP A 55 -21.92 -4.59 11.12
C ASP A 55 -21.77 -4.70 9.60
N ARG A 56 -20.60 -5.16 9.16
CA ARG A 56 -20.23 -5.31 7.75
C ARG A 56 -19.45 -6.59 7.55
N THR A 57 -19.43 -7.06 6.30
CA THR A 57 -18.62 -8.20 5.87
C THR A 57 -17.51 -7.69 4.96
N CYS A 58 -16.26 -8.07 5.23
CA CYS A 58 -15.14 -7.63 4.42
C CYS A 58 -15.20 -8.27 3.03
N ARG A 59 -15.19 -7.45 1.97
CA ARG A 59 -15.20 -7.95 0.59
C ARG A 59 -14.00 -8.84 0.25
N ASP A 60 -12.83 -8.55 0.81
CA ASP A 60 -11.60 -9.28 0.47
C ASP A 60 -11.46 -10.60 1.25
N CYS A 61 -11.62 -10.60 2.58
CA CYS A 61 -11.40 -11.80 3.41
C CYS A 61 -12.68 -12.48 3.91
N GLY A 62 -13.86 -11.91 3.67
CA GLY A 62 -15.14 -12.44 4.15
C GLY A 62 -15.37 -12.29 5.66
N ALA A 63 -14.40 -11.81 6.44
CA ALA A 63 -14.56 -11.68 7.89
C ALA A 63 -15.58 -10.59 8.25
N PRO A 64 -16.45 -10.83 9.26
CA PRO A 64 -17.29 -9.79 9.81
C PRO A 64 -16.44 -8.72 10.51
N PHE A 65 -16.85 -7.46 10.43
CA PHE A 65 -16.22 -6.36 11.14
C PHE A 65 -17.24 -5.24 11.39
N VAL A 66 -16.98 -4.43 12.41
CA VAL A 66 -17.83 -3.29 12.76
C VAL A 66 -17.26 -2.02 12.15
N PHE A 67 -18.06 -1.30 11.37
CA PHE A 67 -17.78 0.08 11.00
C PHE A 67 -18.31 0.99 12.11
N SER A 68 -17.46 1.27 13.11
CA SER A 68 -17.91 1.94 14.32
C SER A 68 -18.40 3.36 14.08
N ALA A 69 -19.28 3.85 14.95
CA ALA A 69 -19.81 5.21 14.93
C ALA A 69 -18.70 6.28 14.98
N ARG A 70 -17.66 6.01 15.79
CA ARG A 70 -16.46 6.88 15.87
C ARG A 70 -15.69 6.90 14.56
N GLU A 71 -15.54 5.75 13.93
CA GLU A 71 -14.86 5.63 12.65
C GLU A 71 -15.65 6.33 11.54
N GLN A 72 -16.97 6.17 11.51
CA GLN A 72 -17.85 6.90 10.60
C GLN A 72 -17.71 8.41 10.74
N LYS A 73 -17.75 8.94 11.98
CA LYS A 73 -17.55 10.38 12.22
C LYS A 73 -16.22 10.86 11.65
N HIS A 74 -15.12 10.16 11.93
CA HIS A 74 -13.82 10.52 11.37
C HIS A 74 -13.80 10.43 9.84
N TRP A 75 -14.41 9.38 9.28
CA TRP A 75 -14.47 9.12 7.84
C TRP A 75 -15.21 10.23 7.08
N TYR A 76 -16.39 10.60 7.52
CA TYR A 76 -17.22 11.58 6.81
C TYR A 76 -16.82 13.02 7.12
N GLU A 77 -16.49 13.33 8.37
CA GLU A 77 -16.29 14.73 8.80
C GLU A 77 -14.84 15.18 8.84
N THR A 78 -13.88 14.26 9.02
CA THR A 78 -12.45 14.61 9.03
C THR A 78 -11.80 14.33 7.70
N LEU A 79 -12.05 13.14 7.13
CA LEU A 79 -11.46 12.76 5.84
C LEU A 79 -12.27 13.29 4.65
N GLY A 80 -13.49 13.78 4.87
CA GLY A 80 -14.33 14.38 3.82
C GLY A 80 -14.81 13.36 2.78
N PHE A 81 -14.96 12.09 3.14
CA PHE A 81 -15.63 11.16 2.25
C PHE A 81 -17.12 11.49 2.17
N ARG A 82 -17.71 11.26 0.99
CA ARG A 82 -19.16 11.42 0.81
C ARG A 82 -19.94 10.38 1.63
N LEU A 83 -21.16 10.72 2.06
CA LEU A 83 -22.02 9.84 2.86
C LEU A 83 -22.38 8.51 2.17
N ASP A 84 -22.41 8.49 0.84
CA ASP A 84 -22.63 7.27 0.04
C ASP A 84 -21.41 6.32 0.06
N ALA A 85 -20.24 6.79 0.48
CA ALA A 85 -19.06 5.96 0.67
C ALA A 85 -19.18 5.14 1.96
N SER A 86 -18.84 3.86 1.91
CA SER A 86 -18.86 2.98 3.09
C SER A 86 -17.58 2.17 3.24
N ALA A 87 -17.32 1.69 4.45
CA ALA A 87 -16.25 0.74 4.69
C ALA A 87 -16.65 -0.63 4.12
N VAL A 88 -16.03 -1.02 3.00
CA VAL A 88 -16.22 -2.33 2.34
C VAL A 88 -15.15 -3.38 2.72
N ARG A 89 -14.17 -2.97 3.53
CA ARG A 89 -13.03 -3.80 3.95
C ARG A 89 -12.75 -3.58 5.42
N CYS A 90 -12.39 -4.66 6.12
CA CYS A 90 -11.90 -4.57 7.49
C CYS A 90 -10.57 -3.79 7.56
N LEU A 91 -10.19 -3.34 8.77
CA LEU A 91 -8.97 -2.56 8.98
C LEU A 91 -7.69 -3.27 8.48
N PRO A 92 -7.47 -4.59 8.74
CA PRO A 92 -6.35 -5.33 8.17
C PRO A 92 -6.32 -5.28 6.63
N CYS A 93 -7.43 -5.58 5.96
CA CYS A 93 -7.50 -5.57 4.50
C CYS A 93 -7.31 -4.16 3.91
N ARG A 94 -7.80 -3.10 4.57
CA ARG A 94 -7.52 -1.71 4.12
C ARG A 94 -6.04 -1.36 4.23
N ARG A 95 -5.36 -1.79 5.30
CA ARG A 95 -3.91 -1.59 5.46
C ARG A 95 -3.12 -2.35 4.41
N ALA A 96 -3.49 -3.61 4.14
CA ALA A 96 -2.88 -4.41 3.09
C ALA A 96 -3.08 -3.77 1.71
N TYR A 97 -4.31 -3.37 1.39
CA TYR A 97 -4.63 -2.71 0.12
C TYR A 97 -3.82 -1.42 -0.09
N ARG A 98 -3.71 -0.56 0.94
CA ARG A 98 -2.90 0.67 0.87
C ARG A 98 -1.42 0.37 0.67
N ARG A 99 -0.89 -0.65 1.36
CA ARG A 99 0.50 -1.11 1.19
C ARG A 99 0.75 -1.56 -0.25
N ASP A 100 -0.14 -2.37 -0.80
CA ASP A 100 -0.01 -2.92 -2.15
C ASP A 100 -0.07 -1.84 -3.22
N LYS A 101 -1.00 -0.89 -3.07
CA LYS A 101 -1.06 0.31 -3.91
C LYS A 101 0.23 1.15 -3.79
N GLY A 102 0.78 1.26 -2.60
CA GLY A 102 2.06 1.94 -2.36
C GLY A 102 3.23 1.27 -3.10
N ILE A 103 3.32 -0.06 -3.09
CA ILE A 103 4.37 -0.80 -3.81
C ILE A 103 4.24 -0.60 -5.32
N ALA A 104 3.03 -0.74 -5.87
CA ALA A 104 2.77 -0.50 -7.29
C ALA A 104 3.10 0.95 -7.70
N ARG A 105 2.72 1.92 -6.86
CA ARG A 105 3.01 3.33 -7.11
C ARG A 105 4.52 3.62 -7.06
N ALA A 106 5.24 3.08 -6.09
CA ALA A 106 6.67 3.25 -5.96
C ALA A 106 7.43 2.72 -7.19
N LEU A 107 7.02 1.57 -7.75
CA LEU A 107 7.60 1.05 -8.99
C LEU A 107 7.34 1.98 -10.17
N ALA A 108 6.11 2.47 -10.31
CA ALA A 108 5.75 3.39 -11.40
C ALA A 108 6.54 4.71 -11.31
N ASP A 109 6.66 5.29 -10.12
CA ASP A 109 7.41 6.54 -9.92
C ASP A 109 8.92 6.33 -10.14
N ALA A 110 9.49 5.24 -9.64
CA ALA A 110 10.90 4.93 -9.87
C ALA A 110 11.21 4.63 -11.35
N SER A 111 10.26 4.02 -12.08
CA SER A 111 10.40 3.79 -13.52
C SER A 111 10.45 5.11 -14.30
N ARG A 112 9.63 6.10 -13.91
CA ARG A 112 9.65 7.44 -14.50
C ARG A 112 10.98 8.15 -14.21
N ALA A 113 11.42 8.14 -12.95
CA ALA A 113 12.70 8.74 -12.56
C ALA A 113 13.89 8.11 -13.29
N LEU A 114 13.86 6.79 -13.52
CA LEU A 114 14.87 6.12 -14.32
C LEU A 114 14.86 6.56 -15.78
N ALA A 115 13.67 6.75 -16.38
CA ALA A 115 13.56 7.23 -17.76
C ALA A 115 14.13 8.65 -17.92
N GLU A 116 13.92 9.51 -16.92
CA GLU A 116 14.46 10.87 -16.88
C GLU A 116 16.00 10.87 -16.68
N ALA A 117 16.54 9.94 -15.89
CA ALA A 117 17.97 9.88 -15.57
C ALA A 117 18.55 8.44 -15.57
N PRO A 118 18.79 7.85 -16.76
CA PRO A 118 19.09 6.41 -16.91
C PRO A 118 20.38 5.88 -16.26
N LEU A 119 21.30 6.75 -15.84
CA LEU A 119 22.57 6.39 -15.18
C LEU A 119 22.77 7.10 -13.85
N HIS A 120 21.79 7.86 -13.38
CA HIS A 120 21.86 8.53 -12.09
C HIS A 120 21.72 7.50 -10.96
N PRO A 121 22.72 7.32 -10.08
CA PRO A 121 22.71 6.22 -9.11
C PRO A 121 21.44 6.16 -8.25
N PRO A 122 20.93 7.26 -7.66
CA PRO A 122 19.68 7.23 -6.91
C PRO A 122 18.47 6.69 -7.71
N ALA A 123 18.34 7.07 -8.99
CA ALA A 123 17.21 6.65 -9.82
C ALA A 123 17.27 5.14 -10.13
N VAL A 124 18.45 4.65 -10.53
CA VAL A 124 18.67 3.23 -10.82
C VAL A 124 18.48 2.37 -9.58
N LEU A 125 19.04 2.78 -8.43
CA LEU A 125 18.91 2.04 -7.17
C LEU A 125 17.46 2.04 -6.68
N ALA A 126 16.74 3.16 -6.79
CA ALA A 126 15.32 3.24 -6.44
C ALA A 126 14.46 2.31 -7.31
N TYR A 127 14.69 2.30 -8.62
CA TYR A 127 13.99 1.41 -9.54
C TYR A 127 14.23 -0.06 -9.22
N ALA A 128 15.49 -0.46 -8.99
CA ALA A 128 15.81 -1.84 -8.66
C ALA A 128 15.19 -2.29 -7.32
N ARG A 129 15.24 -1.44 -6.28
CA ARG A 129 14.59 -1.74 -4.99
C ARG A 129 13.07 -1.87 -5.14
N ALA A 130 12.43 -0.97 -5.90
CA ALA A 130 11.00 -1.03 -6.15
C ALA A 130 10.59 -2.26 -6.97
N ALA A 131 11.38 -2.63 -7.98
CA ALA A 131 11.14 -3.83 -8.79
C ALA A 131 11.24 -5.11 -7.95
N VAL A 132 12.25 -5.21 -7.07
CA VAL A 132 12.37 -6.33 -6.13
C VAL A 132 11.18 -6.38 -5.17
N ALA A 133 10.79 -5.26 -4.56
CA ALA A 133 9.64 -5.23 -3.64
C ALA A 133 8.34 -5.62 -4.35
N HIS A 134 8.16 -5.21 -5.61
CA HIS A 134 7.01 -5.59 -6.43
C HIS A 134 7.02 -7.08 -6.75
N ALA A 135 8.16 -7.65 -7.14
CA ALA A 135 8.28 -9.09 -7.40
C ALA A 135 8.03 -9.92 -6.13
N GLU A 136 8.59 -9.53 -4.99
CA GLU A 136 8.38 -10.22 -3.71
C GLU A 136 6.91 -10.18 -3.27
N ARG A 137 6.17 -9.11 -3.62
CA ARG A 137 4.77 -8.97 -3.26
C ARG A 137 3.80 -9.66 -4.24
N PHE A 138 4.02 -9.51 -5.54
CA PHE A 138 3.06 -9.88 -6.57
C PHE A 138 3.52 -11.07 -7.44
N GLY A 139 4.74 -11.56 -7.25
CA GLY A 139 5.32 -12.65 -8.04
C GLY A 139 5.80 -12.25 -9.43
N HIS A 140 5.66 -10.98 -9.82
CA HIS A 140 6.12 -10.46 -11.11
C HIS A 140 6.65 -9.03 -10.99
N ALA A 141 7.66 -8.68 -11.79
CA ALA A 141 8.21 -7.32 -11.96
C ALA A 141 9.18 -7.29 -13.16
N PRO A 142 9.53 -6.12 -13.71
CA PRO A 142 10.54 -5.99 -14.77
C PRO A 142 11.99 -6.19 -14.25
N LEU A 143 12.30 -7.35 -13.66
CA LEU A 143 13.58 -7.63 -13.00
C LEU A 143 14.76 -7.65 -13.99
N ASP A 144 14.57 -8.13 -15.21
CA ASP A 144 15.65 -8.13 -16.21
C ASP A 144 16.01 -6.69 -16.63
N GLY A 145 15.02 -5.79 -16.71
CA GLY A 145 15.23 -4.35 -16.91
C GLY A 145 16.01 -3.71 -15.76
N ALA A 146 15.67 -4.06 -14.51
CA ALA A 146 16.41 -3.59 -13.33
C ALA A 146 17.87 -4.07 -13.35
N VAL A 147 18.12 -5.34 -13.69
CA VAL A 147 19.48 -5.87 -13.81
C VAL A 147 20.26 -5.18 -14.93
N ALA A 148 19.64 -4.89 -16.07
CA ALA A 148 20.28 -4.15 -17.16
C ALA A 148 20.70 -2.74 -16.72
N ALA A 149 19.81 -2.01 -16.03
CA ALA A 149 20.09 -0.68 -15.49
C ALA A 149 21.24 -0.71 -14.45
N LEU A 150 21.22 -1.67 -13.52
CA LEU A 150 22.28 -1.85 -12.52
C LEU A 150 23.65 -2.13 -13.17
N ARG A 151 23.67 -2.97 -14.22
CA ARG A 151 24.91 -3.24 -14.96
C ARG A 151 25.42 -2.02 -15.71
N ALA A 152 24.52 -1.23 -16.29
CA ALA A 152 24.89 0.03 -16.94
C ALA A 152 25.46 1.03 -15.94
N LEU A 153 24.81 1.21 -14.79
CA LEU A 153 25.30 2.04 -13.69
C LEU A 153 26.70 1.61 -13.25
N ARG A 154 26.95 0.31 -13.04
CA ARG A 154 28.27 -0.18 -12.62
C ARG A 154 29.40 0.07 -13.61
N ARG A 155 29.09 0.12 -14.92
CA ARG A 155 30.09 0.50 -15.94
C ARG A 155 30.44 1.99 -15.84
N HIS A 156 29.46 2.82 -15.49
CA HIS A 156 29.63 4.27 -15.38
C HIS A 156 30.19 4.72 -14.02
N ALA A 157 29.74 4.09 -12.95
CA ALA A 157 30.05 4.42 -11.56
C ALA A 157 30.37 3.14 -10.76
N PRO A 158 31.56 2.55 -10.95
CA PRO A 158 31.94 1.28 -10.32
C PRO A 158 32.06 1.36 -8.78
N SER A 159 32.18 2.56 -8.22
CA SER A 159 32.18 2.81 -6.78
C SER A 159 30.84 2.53 -6.11
N VAL A 160 29.74 2.48 -6.86
CA VAL A 160 28.39 2.19 -6.35
C VAL A 160 28.21 0.68 -6.16
N VAL A 161 28.89 0.13 -5.16
CA VAL A 161 28.91 -1.32 -4.86
C VAL A 161 27.53 -1.87 -4.48
N GLU A 162 26.61 -1.02 -4.00
CA GLU A 162 25.21 -1.41 -3.73
C GLU A 162 24.54 -2.04 -4.95
N ALA A 163 24.91 -1.62 -6.16
CA ALA A 163 24.35 -2.18 -7.38
C ALA A 163 24.56 -3.71 -7.48
N ILE A 164 25.67 -4.22 -6.94
CA ILE A 164 25.97 -5.67 -6.93
C ILE A 164 25.03 -6.41 -5.98
N TYR A 165 24.76 -5.83 -4.81
CA TYR A 165 23.80 -6.37 -3.85
C TYR A 165 22.37 -6.41 -4.45
N LEU A 166 21.96 -5.34 -5.14
CA LEU A 166 20.64 -5.30 -5.78
C LEU A 166 20.53 -6.25 -6.98
N GLU A 167 21.61 -6.51 -7.72
CA GLU A 167 21.62 -7.58 -8.73
C GLU A 167 21.37 -8.96 -8.09
N GLY A 168 21.95 -9.20 -6.91
CA GLY A 168 21.68 -10.40 -6.12
C GLY A 168 20.22 -10.52 -5.71
N ARG A 169 19.63 -9.42 -5.20
CA ARG A 169 18.20 -9.34 -4.85
C ARG A 169 17.28 -9.58 -6.06
N CYS A 170 17.60 -9.02 -7.22
CA CYS A 170 16.85 -9.27 -8.45
C CYS A 170 16.94 -10.74 -8.86
N ALA A 171 18.12 -11.37 -8.74
CA ALA A 171 18.27 -12.79 -9.04
C ALA A 171 17.52 -13.70 -8.05
N GLU A 172 17.50 -13.35 -6.75
CA GLU A 172 16.74 -14.08 -5.73
C GLU A 172 15.23 -13.98 -6.00
N ALA A 173 14.72 -12.76 -6.25
CA ALA A 173 13.30 -12.52 -6.58
C ALA A 173 12.88 -13.19 -7.89
N ALA A 174 13.80 -13.37 -8.84
CA ALA A 174 13.56 -14.11 -10.08
C ALA A 174 13.67 -15.63 -9.94
N GLY A 175 13.85 -16.17 -8.72
CA GLY A 175 14.00 -17.61 -8.50
C GLY A 175 15.31 -18.20 -9.04
N ARG A 176 16.37 -17.40 -9.14
CA ARG A 176 17.69 -17.80 -9.67
C ARG A 176 18.74 -17.89 -8.54
N PRO A 177 18.65 -18.86 -7.60
CA PRO A 177 19.41 -18.88 -6.35
C PRO A 177 20.94 -18.97 -6.55
N ARG A 178 21.40 -19.72 -7.55
CA ARG A 178 22.84 -19.82 -7.87
C ARG A 178 23.41 -18.47 -8.32
N ARG A 179 22.65 -17.72 -9.13
CA ARG A 179 23.05 -16.38 -9.59
C ARG A 179 22.99 -15.37 -8.44
N ALA A 180 22.00 -15.47 -7.56
CA ALA A 180 21.89 -14.64 -6.37
C ALA A 180 23.09 -14.82 -5.44
N ALA A 181 23.44 -16.07 -5.10
CA ALA A 181 24.58 -16.39 -4.25
C ALA A 181 25.89 -15.82 -4.81
N ALA A 182 26.18 -16.02 -6.10
CA ALA A 182 27.38 -15.49 -6.75
C ALA A 182 27.46 -13.95 -6.68
N ARG A 183 26.31 -13.25 -6.77
CA ARG A 183 26.28 -11.77 -6.63
C ARG A 183 26.51 -11.33 -5.19
N TYR A 184 25.95 -12.06 -4.22
CA TYR A 184 26.17 -11.80 -2.79
C TYR A 184 27.61 -12.02 -2.35
N GLU A 185 28.23 -13.11 -2.80
CA GLU A 185 29.66 -13.37 -2.58
C GLU A 185 30.51 -12.25 -3.18
N ARG A 186 30.21 -11.84 -4.42
CA ARG A 186 30.90 -10.72 -5.06
C ARG A 186 30.72 -9.41 -4.29
N PHE A 187 29.52 -9.12 -3.79
CA PHE A 187 29.27 -7.94 -2.97
C PHE A 187 30.12 -7.95 -1.70
N LEU A 188 30.13 -9.06 -0.95
CA LEU A 188 30.93 -9.18 0.28
C LEU A 188 32.44 -9.06 0.03
N ALA A 189 32.92 -9.47 -1.16
CA ALA A 189 34.32 -9.34 -1.53
C ALA A 189 34.76 -7.90 -1.84
N VAL A 190 33.84 -7.02 -2.25
CA VAL A 190 34.19 -5.65 -2.71
C VAL A 190 33.60 -4.54 -1.85
N ALA A 191 32.61 -4.84 -0.98
CA ALA A 191 31.95 -3.84 -0.17
C ALA A 191 32.88 -3.36 0.95
N PRO A 192 33.14 -2.05 1.08
CA PRO A 192 33.96 -1.53 2.16
C PRO A 192 33.26 -1.73 3.52
N PRO A 193 34.03 -1.98 4.59
CA PRO A 193 33.48 -2.27 5.91
C PRO A 193 32.68 -1.10 6.51
N ARG A 194 33.04 0.14 6.16
CA ARG A 194 32.32 1.35 6.56
C ARG A 194 31.26 1.72 5.50
N GLY A 195 30.08 2.13 5.95
CA GLY A 195 28.96 2.57 5.09
C GLY A 195 28.06 1.45 4.54
N ASN A 196 28.50 0.19 4.53
CA ASN A 196 27.72 -0.94 3.96
C ASN A 196 27.35 -2.03 4.99
N ALA A 197 27.51 -1.76 6.28
CA ALA A 197 27.32 -2.77 7.33
C ALA A 197 25.93 -3.41 7.32
N ALA A 198 24.87 -2.63 7.03
CA ALA A 198 23.50 -3.13 6.93
C ALA A 198 23.33 -4.09 5.74
N PHE A 199 23.80 -3.68 4.55
CA PHE A 199 23.77 -4.53 3.36
C PHE A 199 24.62 -5.79 3.52
N ALA A 200 25.79 -5.69 4.15
CA ALA A 200 26.65 -6.84 4.42
C ALA A 200 25.98 -7.85 5.36
N ARG A 201 25.30 -7.37 6.41
CA ARG A 201 24.55 -8.21 7.34
C ARG A 201 23.40 -8.94 6.64
N ASP A 202 22.58 -8.21 5.88
CA ASP A 202 21.48 -8.81 5.11
C ASP A 202 21.99 -9.79 4.06
N THR A 203 23.09 -9.45 3.37
CA THR A 203 23.73 -10.32 2.38
C THR A 203 24.19 -11.64 2.99
N ARG A 204 24.85 -11.62 4.15
CA ARG A 204 25.26 -12.85 4.86
C ARG A 204 24.06 -13.70 5.26
N ALA A 205 22.99 -13.08 5.77
CA ALA A 205 21.76 -13.78 6.14
C ALA A 205 21.09 -14.45 4.92
N ARG A 206 21.02 -13.75 3.78
CA ARG A 206 20.51 -14.29 2.52
C ARG A 206 21.36 -15.44 2.00
N LEU A 207 22.68 -15.26 1.96
CA LEU A 207 23.60 -16.30 1.49
C LEU A 207 23.49 -17.57 2.33
N ALA A 208 23.40 -17.44 3.66
CA ALA A 208 23.19 -18.58 4.56
C ALA A 208 21.90 -19.35 4.22
N ARG A 209 20.78 -18.65 3.97
CA ARG A 209 19.52 -19.28 3.55
C ARG A 209 19.64 -20.01 2.22
N LEU A 210 20.30 -19.39 1.23
CA LEU A 210 20.49 -19.99 -0.10
C LEU A 210 21.38 -21.23 -0.05
N VAL A 211 22.40 -21.24 0.81
CA VAL A 211 23.28 -22.42 1.01
C VAL A 211 22.51 -23.54 1.72
N ALA A 212 21.78 -23.22 2.80
CA ALA A 212 20.96 -24.19 3.52
C ALA A 212 19.93 -24.88 2.60
N ALA A 213 19.25 -24.12 1.73
CA ALA A 213 18.28 -24.65 0.78
C ALA A 213 18.89 -25.58 -0.29
N ARG A 214 20.19 -25.48 -0.58
CA ARG A 214 20.89 -26.40 -1.50
C ARG A 214 21.25 -27.72 -0.82
N GLY A 215 21.57 -27.68 0.48
CA GLY A 215 21.92 -28.87 1.27
C GLY A 215 20.74 -29.78 1.58
N SER A 216 19.51 -29.24 1.61
CA SER A 216 18.28 -30.03 1.79
C SER A 216 17.85 -30.76 0.51
N SER A 217 17.96 -30.12 -0.66
CA SER A 217 17.59 -30.73 -1.94
C SER A 217 18.51 -31.87 -2.38
N GLY A 218 19.74 -31.95 -1.86
CA GLY A 218 20.68 -33.04 -2.14
C GLY A 218 20.46 -34.30 -1.30
N ARG A 219 19.56 -34.28 -0.31
CA ARG A 219 19.35 -35.39 0.64
C ARG A 219 18.15 -36.28 0.32
N THR A 220 17.40 -36.00 -0.75
CA THR A 220 16.12 -36.64 -1.07
C THR A 220 16.17 -37.71 -2.17
N LEU A 221 17.36 -38.14 -2.61
CA LEU A 221 17.55 -39.18 -3.62
C LEU A 221 18.38 -40.34 -3.04
N SER A 222 17.79 -41.10 -2.14
CA SER A 222 18.30 -42.42 -1.69
C SER A 222 17.14 -43.19 -1.05
N ARG A 223 16.27 -43.78 -1.88
CA ARG A 223 15.38 -44.88 -1.53
C ARG A 223 15.12 -45.72 -2.77
#